data_AF-A0A953XNJ8-F1
#
_entry.id   AF-A0A953XNJ8-F1
#
_cell.length_a   1.000
_cell.length_b   1.000
_cell.length_c   1.000
_cell.angle_alpha   90.00
_cell.angle_beta   90.00
_cell.angle_gamma   90.00
#
_symmetry.space_group_name_H-M   'P 1'
#
loop_
_entity.id
_entity.type
_entity.pdbx_description
1 polymer ?
#
loop_
_entity_poly.entity_id
_entity_poly.type
_entity_poly.pdbx_seq_one_letter_code
_entity_poly.pdbx_strand_id
1 'polypeptide(L)'
;MISKPIRKLLPLLLVAMAALMFVPADAQEAAPKPEFDDAPVTDVLKWAQQSIGVGFIYDGEVLNDPASGQIRRVTAKHVAPDTKAEKTLLLFELLKRCGLVAFEVGGMPGPTYHLYSADGAARNAVIVKTPEELSDLYFGSLSVQLKRSAVQAVAARVRPKLSQGVGSIEVFENTQSMIITDFADRLRAAWEIVQAAENQAPRDDDLVVETYVVKNGVADRFRAGMERLREGGENWKATVNENSNLLLISGRRDEVSRVLARLRQLDSGEPDPNFEESTGTIKLIFLKPSDAVATLRQMFESELASGSVQIGGFERDRKVVFRGSNYDLERARAAVKAIDTKPEKK
;
A
#
# COMPACT_ATOMS: atom_id res chain seq x y z
N MET A 1 27.87 48.30 84.97
CA MET A 1 27.92 47.78 83.59
C MET A 1 28.08 46.28 83.68
N ILE A 2 27.00 45.55 83.40
CA ILE A 2 26.89 44.11 83.67
C ILE A 2 27.32 43.36 82.40
N SER A 3 28.47 42.69 82.44
CA SER A 3 28.85 41.68 81.45
C SER A 3 28.46 40.30 81.99
N LYS A 4 27.61 39.59 81.25
CA LYS A 4 27.39 38.14 81.42
C LYS A 4 27.93 37.44 80.17
N PRO A 5 28.62 36.30 80.31
CA PRO A 5 29.08 35.51 79.18
C PRO A 5 28.00 34.52 78.76
N ILE A 6 27.61 34.53 77.47
CA ILE A 6 26.88 33.41 76.88
C ILE A 6 27.92 32.41 76.38
N ARG A 7 28.30 31.51 77.29
CA ARG A 7 28.83 30.19 76.96
C ARG A 7 27.65 29.27 76.64
N LYS A 8 27.85 28.36 75.67
CA LYS A 8 26.97 27.25 75.25
C LYS A 8 25.93 27.60 74.17
N LEU A 9 26.35 27.60 72.91
CA LEU A 9 25.45 27.31 71.78
C LEU A 9 26.18 26.88 70.50
N LEU A 10 27.49 26.56 70.56
CA LEU A 10 28.29 26.21 69.38
C LEU A 10 28.52 24.70 69.10
N PRO A 11 28.26 23.72 69.99
CA PRO A 11 28.48 22.31 69.61
C PRO A 11 27.24 21.64 68.99
N LEU A 12 26.05 22.25 69.04
CA LEU A 12 24.83 21.59 68.57
C LEU A 12 24.70 21.51 67.04
N LEU A 13 25.34 22.44 66.32
CA LEU A 13 25.28 22.52 64.85
C LEU A 13 26.25 21.53 64.17
N LEU A 14 27.31 21.11 64.86
CA LEU A 14 28.27 20.12 64.35
C LEU A 14 27.88 18.67 64.67
N VAL A 15 27.10 18.43 65.73
CA VAL A 15 26.55 17.09 66.01
C VAL A 15 25.34 16.77 65.12
N ALA A 16 24.55 17.77 64.70
CA ALA A 16 23.46 17.57 63.74
C ALA A 16 23.96 17.25 62.31
N MET A 17 25.16 17.71 61.91
CA MET A 17 25.76 17.32 60.63
C MET A 17 26.50 15.96 60.67
N ALA A 18 26.93 15.50 61.84
CA ALA A 18 27.52 14.16 62.00
C ALA A 18 26.46 13.06 62.17
N ALA A 19 25.24 13.40 62.59
CA ALA A 19 24.11 12.47 62.67
C ALA A 19 23.46 12.14 61.30
N LEU A 20 23.90 12.79 60.22
CA LEU A 20 23.47 12.52 58.84
C LEU A 20 24.44 11.61 58.06
N MET A 21 25.54 11.13 58.68
CA MET A 21 26.55 10.29 58.00
C MET A 21 26.79 8.91 58.63
N PHE A 22 25.96 8.48 59.59
CA PHE A 22 25.96 7.10 60.06
C PHE A 22 24.54 6.57 60.16
N VAL A 23 23.96 6.25 59.00
CA VAL A 23 22.93 5.21 58.94
C VAL A 23 23.68 3.89 59.19
N PRO A 24 23.29 3.10 60.20
CA PRO A 24 23.90 1.80 60.43
C PRO A 24 23.76 0.95 59.17
N ALA A 25 24.87 0.35 58.75
CA ALA A 25 24.99 -0.46 57.52
C ALA A 25 24.28 -1.83 57.59
N ASP A 26 23.35 -2.03 58.53
CA ASP A 26 22.63 -3.30 58.75
C ASP A 26 21.12 -3.09 58.85
N ALA A 27 20.60 -2.33 57.88
CA ALA A 27 19.26 -2.52 57.35
C ALA A 27 19.35 -2.24 55.85
N GLN A 28 19.92 -3.18 55.10
CA GLN A 28 19.52 -3.33 53.70
C GLN A 28 18.02 -3.66 53.72
N GLU A 29 17.20 -2.61 53.81
CA GLU A 29 15.81 -2.66 53.39
C GLU A 29 15.85 -3.27 52.00
N ALA A 30 15.42 -4.53 51.89
CA ALA A 30 15.28 -5.20 50.61
C ALA A 30 14.52 -4.23 49.71
N ALA A 31 15.06 -3.93 48.53
CA ALA A 31 14.46 -2.98 47.60
C ALA A 31 12.95 -3.25 47.54
N PRO A 32 12.09 -2.22 47.73
CA PRO A 32 10.66 -2.43 47.92
C PRO A 32 10.13 -3.32 46.80
N LYS A 33 9.52 -4.44 47.18
CA LYS A 33 8.98 -5.40 46.22
C LYS A 33 7.89 -4.70 45.41
N PRO A 34 7.92 -4.78 44.07
CA PRO A 34 6.86 -4.22 43.23
C PRO A 34 5.61 -5.11 43.26
N GLU A 35 5.01 -5.24 44.45
CA GLU A 35 3.70 -5.86 44.63
C GLU A 35 2.65 -4.77 44.72
N PHE A 36 1.88 -4.63 43.65
CA PHE A 36 0.81 -3.66 43.54
C PHE A 36 -0.52 -4.42 43.47
N ASP A 37 -1.37 -4.29 44.48
CA ASP A 37 -2.72 -4.85 44.47
C ASP A 37 -3.71 -3.71 44.43
N ASP A 38 -4.26 -3.44 43.25
CA ASP A 38 -5.13 -2.27 43.01
C ASP A 38 -4.51 -0.98 43.59
N ALA A 39 -3.20 -0.80 43.46
CA ALA A 39 -2.49 0.32 44.07
C ALA A 39 -2.64 1.60 43.22
N PRO A 40 -2.71 2.80 43.83
CA PRO A 40 -2.70 4.04 43.07
C PRO A 40 -1.38 4.18 42.30
N VAL A 41 -1.45 4.74 41.09
CA VAL A 41 -0.28 4.91 40.21
C VAL A 41 0.84 5.72 40.89
N THR A 42 0.50 6.59 41.85
CA THR A 42 1.47 7.33 42.66
C THR A 42 2.44 6.43 43.42
N ASP A 43 2.00 5.24 43.85
CA ASP A 43 2.85 4.30 44.58
C ASP A 43 3.83 3.60 43.64
N VAL A 44 3.45 3.39 42.38
CA VAL A 44 4.37 2.95 41.31
C VAL A 44 5.45 3.99 41.07
N LEU A 45 5.07 5.28 40.99
CA LEU A 45 6.04 6.36 40.77
C LEU A 45 7.04 6.48 41.94
N LYS A 46 6.56 6.38 43.19
CA LYS A 46 7.44 6.36 44.38
C LYS A 46 8.38 5.16 44.38
N TRP A 47 7.85 3.97 44.07
CA TRP A 47 8.66 2.76 43.95
C TRP A 47 9.76 2.91 42.90
N ALA A 48 9.44 3.45 41.73
CA ALA A 48 10.40 3.68 40.66
C ALA A 48 11.47 4.72 41.05
N GLN A 49 11.08 5.80 41.72
CA GLN A 49 12.03 6.80 42.22
C GLN A 49 13.02 6.18 43.22
N GLN A 50 12.55 5.32 44.13
CA GLN A 50 13.40 4.67 45.14
C GLN A 50 14.25 3.52 44.58
N SER A 51 13.67 2.68 43.73
CA SER A 51 14.28 1.41 43.29
C SER A 51 15.09 1.55 42.01
N ILE A 52 14.78 2.54 41.17
CA ILE A 52 15.39 2.75 39.84
C ILE A 52 16.20 4.05 39.83
N GLY A 53 15.80 5.04 40.63
CA GLY A 53 16.42 6.37 40.66
C GLY A 53 15.98 7.25 39.50
N VAL A 54 14.71 7.16 39.10
CA VAL A 54 14.11 7.95 38.01
C VAL A 54 13.26 9.11 38.57
N GLY A 55 13.23 10.23 37.86
CA GLY A 55 12.36 11.37 38.14
C GLY A 55 11.12 11.40 37.25
N PHE A 56 10.07 12.08 37.71
CA PHE A 56 8.85 12.28 36.92
C PHE A 56 8.40 13.74 36.95
N ILE A 57 7.96 14.24 35.81
CA ILE A 57 7.29 15.53 35.62
C ILE A 57 5.90 15.22 35.10
N TYR A 58 4.86 15.78 35.71
CA TYR A 58 3.49 15.58 35.26
C TYR A 58 2.56 16.64 35.85
N ASP A 59 1.45 16.88 35.17
CA ASP A 59 0.30 17.57 35.76
C ASP A 59 -0.48 16.58 36.63
N GLY A 60 -0.92 17.02 37.81
CA GLY A 60 -1.64 16.16 38.77
C GLY A 60 -2.91 15.55 38.19
N GLU A 61 -3.58 16.25 37.28
CA GLU A 61 -4.79 15.76 36.61
C GLU A 61 -4.54 14.52 35.73
N VAL A 62 -3.33 14.38 35.17
CA VAL A 62 -2.98 13.24 34.31
C VAL A 62 -3.01 11.91 35.06
N LEU A 63 -2.76 11.94 36.37
CA LEU A 63 -2.81 10.74 37.22
C LEU A 63 -4.23 10.23 37.47
N ASN A 64 -5.26 11.04 37.16
CA ASN A 64 -6.64 10.64 37.31
C ASN A 64 -7.16 9.99 36.02
N ASP A 65 -8.04 9.01 36.19
CA ASP A 65 -8.78 8.42 35.09
C ASP A 65 -9.91 9.38 34.67
N PRO A 66 -9.97 9.81 33.39
CA PRO A 66 -10.97 10.76 32.91
C PRO A 66 -12.40 10.23 33.04
N ALA A 67 -12.60 8.91 33.05
CA ALA A 67 -13.93 8.32 33.15
C ALA A 67 -14.48 8.36 34.60
N SER A 68 -13.62 8.11 35.59
CA SER A 68 -14.02 7.99 36.99
C SER A 68 -13.66 9.21 37.85
N GLY A 69 -12.75 10.07 37.39
CA GLY A 69 -12.18 11.18 38.15
C GLY A 69 -11.28 10.75 39.32
N GLN A 70 -11.08 9.43 39.51
CA GLN A 70 -10.26 8.88 40.58
C GLN A 70 -8.82 8.66 40.11
N ILE A 71 -7.88 8.57 41.06
CA ILE A 71 -6.48 8.24 40.75
C ILE A 71 -6.44 6.88 40.05
N ARG A 72 -5.72 6.80 38.93
CA ARG A 72 -5.51 5.56 38.17
C ARG A 72 -4.87 4.50 39.06
N ARG A 73 -5.32 3.25 38.91
CA ARG A 73 -4.89 2.13 39.77
C ARG A 73 -4.29 1.02 38.92
N VAL A 74 -3.29 0.33 39.47
CA VAL A 74 -2.62 -0.79 38.83
C VAL A 74 -2.64 -2.02 39.69
N THR A 75 -2.62 -3.18 39.04
CA THR A 75 -2.34 -4.45 39.69
C THR A 75 -1.16 -5.13 39.01
N ALA A 76 -0.16 -5.49 39.82
CA ALA A 76 0.99 -6.30 39.46
C ALA A 76 1.32 -7.20 40.67
N LYS A 77 0.89 -8.46 40.58
CA LYS A 77 1.16 -9.49 41.60
C LYS A 77 2.23 -10.44 41.07
N HIS A 78 3.08 -10.93 41.97
CA HIS A 78 4.09 -11.97 41.69
C HIS A 78 5.14 -11.61 40.63
N VAL A 79 5.42 -10.32 40.42
CA VAL A 79 6.51 -9.89 39.55
C VAL A 79 7.73 -9.59 40.42
N ALA A 80 8.85 -10.25 40.16
CA ALA A 80 10.11 -10.06 40.87
C ALA A 80 11.21 -9.62 39.89
N PRO A 81 11.26 -8.33 39.50
CA PRO A 81 12.32 -7.82 38.66
C PRO A 81 13.59 -7.62 39.50
N ASP A 82 14.68 -8.24 39.08
CA ASP A 82 15.94 -8.24 39.85
C ASP A 82 16.86 -7.10 39.37
N THR A 83 16.95 -6.92 38.07
CA THR A 83 17.84 -5.93 37.46
C THR A 83 17.17 -4.56 37.32
N LYS A 84 17.99 -3.49 37.24
CA LYS A 84 17.48 -2.14 36.95
C LYS A 84 16.72 -2.09 35.61
N ALA A 85 17.18 -2.82 34.59
CA ALA A 85 16.53 -2.89 33.29
C ALA A 85 15.12 -3.52 33.37
N GLU A 86 14.99 -4.65 34.08
CA GLU A 86 13.69 -5.29 34.30
C GLU A 86 12.73 -4.41 35.10
N LYS A 87 13.25 -3.69 36.11
CA LYS A 87 12.45 -2.72 36.87
C LYS A 87 11.96 -1.58 35.99
N THR A 88 12.80 -1.06 35.10
CA THR A 88 12.42 -0.01 34.14
C THR A 88 11.38 -0.52 33.14
N LEU A 89 11.54 -1.75 32.61
CA LEU A 89 10.53 -2.36 31.74
C LEU A 89 9.19 -2.54 32.47
N LEU A 90 9.21 -3.02 33.72
CA LEU A 90 8.01 -3.15 34.54
C LEU A 90 7.32 -1.80 34.76
N LEU A 91 8.08 -0.75 35.09
CA LEU A 91 7.55 0.60 35.22
C LEU A 91 6.75 1.03 33.98
N PHE A 92 7.35 0.92 32.79
CA PHE A 92 6.70 1.35 31.56
C PHE A 92 5.46 0.52 31.23
N GLU A 93 5.48 -0.79 31.51
CA GLU A 93 4.28 -1.63 31.34
C GLU A 93 3.16 -1.28 32.33
N LEU A 94 3.49 -0.91 33.57
CA LEU A 94 2.49 -0.46 34.53
C LEU A 94 1.89 0.89 34.13
N LEU A 95 2.71 1.83 33.63
CA LEU A 95 2.23 3.11 33.10
C LEU A 95 1.31 2.90 31.88
N LYS A 96 1.71 2.00 30.97
CA LYS A 96 0.91 1.62 29.79
C LYS A 96 -0.47 1.06 30.19
N ARG A 97 -0.54 0.16 31.17
CA ARG A 97 -1.82 -0.36 31.70
C ARG A 97 -2.71 0.71 32.31
N CYS A 98 -2.10 1.76 32.86
CA CYS A 98 -2.80 2.93 33.37
C CYS A 98 -3.26 3.91 32.29
N GLY A 99 -2.92 3.71 31.02
CA GLY A 99 -3.20 4.69 29.97
C GLY A 99 -2.27 5.91 30.01
N LEU A 100 -1.06 5.75 30.56
CA LEU A 100 -0.04 6.79 30.65
C LEU A 100 1.15 6.48 29.77
N VAL A 101 1.74 7.53 29.20
CA VAL A 101 2.93 7.44 28.35
C VAL A 101 4.03 8.34 28.93
N ALA A 102 5.24 7.79 29.04
CA ALA A 102 6.40 8.48 29.56
C ALA A 102 7.35 8.90 28.42
N PHE A 103 7.70 10.17 28.35
CA PHE A 103 8.70 10.71 27.43
C PHE A 103 9.94 11.14 28.20
N GLU A 104 11.12 10.71 27.78
CA GLU A 104 12.36 11.11 28.46
C GLU A 104 12.65 12.60 28.23
N VAL A 105 13.00 13.29 29.31
CA VAL A 105 13.37 14.71 29.30
C VAL A 105 14.89 14.82 29.41
N GLY A 106 15.54 15.21 28.32
CA GLY A 106 16.96 15.48 28.30
C GLY A 106 17.34 16.70 29.15
N GLY A 107 18.59 16.74 29.62
CA GLY A 107 19.15 17.89 30.33
C GLY A 107 18.91 17.93 31.84
N MET A 108 18.26 16.91 32.42
CA MET A 108 18.07 16.75 33.87
C MET A 108 19.10 15.77 34.46
N PRO A 109 19.43 15.89 35.76
CA PRO A 109 20.33 14.95 36.43
C PRO A 109 19.65 13.58 36.58
N GLY A 110 20.13 12.61 35.80
CA GLY A 110 19.57 11.25 35.76
C GLY A 110 18.32 11.11 34.88
N PRO A 111 17.83 9.88 34.69
CA PRO A 111 16.68 9.60 33.84
C PRO A 111 15.41 10.24 34.42
N THR A 112 14.85 11.22 33.71
CA THR A 112 13.63 11.94 34.09
C THR A 112 12.59 11.82 32.98
N TYR A 113 11.35 11.52 33.33
CA TYR A 113 10.27 11.31 32.37
C TYR A 113 9.11 12.28 32.57
N HIS A 114 8.62 12.87 31.48
CA HIS A 114 7.35 13.59 31.47
C HIS A 114 6.23 12.59 31.21
N LEU A 115 5.25 12.50 32.11
CA LEU A 115 4.06 11.65 31.93
C LEU A 115 2.94 12.43 31.25
N TYR A 116 2.37 11.82 30.21
CA TYR A 116 1.20 12.33 29.50
C TYR A 116 0.06 11.33 29.54
N SER A 117 -1.17 11.84 29.48
CA SER A 117 -2.34 11.06 29.08
C SER A 117 -2.24 10.68 27.61
N ALA A 118 -3.06 9.73 27.16
CA ALA A 118 -3.12 9.31 25.76
C ALA A 118 -3.22 10.48 24.77
N ASP A 119 -4.16 11.40 25.00
CA ASP A 119 -4.37 12.56 24.12
C ASP A 119 -3.17 13.52 24.13
N GLY A 120 -2.57 13.73 25.30
CA GLY A 120 -1.36 14.55 25.44
C GLY A 120 -0.16 13.90 24.74
N ALA A 121 -0.02 12.59 24.88
CA ALA A 121 1.04 11.81 24.25
C ALA A 121 0.91 11.83 22.73
N ALA A 122 -0.31 11.67 22.20
CA ALA A 122 -0.57 11.69 20.77
C ALA A 122 -0.18 13.03 20.11
N ARG A 123 -0.37 14.16 20.81
CA ARG A 123 0.02 15.49 20.32
C ARG A 123 1.53 15.74 20.30
N ASN A 124 2.27 15.03 21.16
CA ASN A 124 3.74 15.15 21.27
C ASN A 124 4.47 14.01 20.54
N ALA A 125 3.73 13.06 19.96
CA ALA A 125 4.30 11.92 19.27
C ALA A 125 5.00 12.35 17.97
N VAL A 126 6.18 11.77 17.73
CA VAL A 126 6.88 11.93 16.46
C VAL A 126 6.10 11.19 15.37
N ILE A 127 5.78 11.88 14.29
CA ILE A 127 5.11 11.29 13.13
C ILE A 127 6.16 10.77 12.14
N VAL A 128 6.18 9.46 11.97
CA VAL A 128 7.02 8.74 11.02
C VAL A 128 6.21 8.22 9.83
N LYS A 129 6.89 7.94 8.72
CA LYS A 129 6.23 7.41 7.49
C LYS A 129 6.51 5.94 7.25
N THR A 130 7.57 5.41 7.85
CA THR A 130 8.04 4.05 7.61
C THR A 130 8.19 3.31 8.94
N PRO A 131 7.99 1.98 8.96
CA PRO A 131 8.15 1.20 10.19
C PRO A 131 9.61 1.12 10.67
N GLU A 132 10.58 1.33 9.79
CA GLU A 132 12.00 1.33 10.14
C GLU A 132 12.33 2.50 11.08
N GLU A 133 11.74 3.67 10.84
CA GLU A 133 11.86 4.88 11.67
C GLU A 133 11.28 4.69 13.10
N LEU A 134 10.48 3.64 13.35
CA LEU A 134 9.98 3.30 14.69
C LEU A 134 11.03 2.64 15.59
N SER A 135 12.18 2.23 15.05
CA SER A 135 13.15 1.40 15.78
C SER A 135 13.78 2.08 16.99
N ASP A 136 13.88 3.40 16.95
CA ASP A 136 14.43 4.21 18.03
C ASP A 136 13.34 4.86 18.90
N LEU A 137 12.06 4.55 18.64
CA LEU A 137 10.92 5.15 19.32
C LEU A 137 10.24 4.14 20.25
N TYR A 138 9.92 4.57 21.47
CA TYR A 138 9.05 3.81 22.37
C TYR A 138 7.57 4.05 22.04
N PHE A 139 7.21 5.30 21.75
CA PHE A 139 5.88 5.77 21.41
C PHE A 139 5.96 6.76 20.24
N GLY A 140 5.03 6.69 19.30
CA GLY A 140 5.05 7.54 18.12
C GLY A 140 3.75 7.51 17.34
N SER A 141 3.79 8.07 16.13
CA SER A 141 2.69 8.05 15.19
C SER A 141 3.17 7.58 13.83
N LEU A 142 2.43 6.66 13.21
CA LEU A 142 2.68 6.18 11.86
C LEU A 142 1.67 6.81 10.90
N SER A 143 2.17 7.58 9.94
CA SER A 143 1.39 8.13 8.85
C SER A 143 1.34 7.15 7.68
N VAL A 144 0.15 6.72 7.32
CA VAL A 144 -0.08 5.75 6.26
C VAL A 144 -0.97 6.37 5.19
N GLN A 145 -0.55 6.26 3.93
CA GLN A 145 -1.40 6.54 2.77
C GLN A 145 -1.70 5.24 2.03
N LEU A 146 -2.98 4.97 1.82
CA LEU A 146 -3.46 3.81 1.07
C LEU A 146 -3.76 4.18 -0.38
N LYS A 147 -3.48 3.26 -1.29
CA LYS A 147 -3.71 3.43 -2.73
C LYS A 147 -4.81 2.52 -3.25
N ARG A 148 -5.01 1.36 -2.62
CA ARG A 148 -5.88 0.30 -3.15
C ARG A 148 -7.06 0.00 -2.24
N SER A 149 -6.85 0.07 -0.93
CA SER A 149 -7.90 -0.21 0.06
C SER A 149 -8.55 1.05 0.59
N ALA A 150 -9.86 0.97 0.87
CA ALA A 150 -10.58 2.05 1.53
C ALA A 150 -10.07 2.25 2.97
N VAL A 151 -9.65 3.47 3.29
CA VAL A 151 -9.01 3.79 4.58
C VAL A 151 -9.87 3.47 5.80
N GLN A 152 -11.19 3.65 5.73
CA GLN A 152 -12.09 3.29 6.83
C GLN A 152 -12.13 1.79 7.11
N ALA A 153 -12.08 0.97 6.05
CA ALA A 153 -12.11 -0.49 6.19
C ALA A 153 -10.82 -1.01 6.84
N VAL A 154 -9.67 -0.43 6.48
CA VAL A 154 -8.38 -0.78 7.09
C VAL A 154 -8.30 -0.25 8.53
N ALA A 155 -8.72 0.99 8.78
CA ALA A 155 -8.75 1.56 10.12
C ALA A 155 -9.60 0.71 11.09
N ALA A 156 -10.76 0.21 10.65
CA ALA A 156 -11.62 -0.68 11.44
C ALA A 156 -10.92 -2.00 11.84
N ARG A 157 -10.00 -2.50 11.00
CA ARG A 157 -9.19 -3.70 11.30
C ARG A 157 -8.03 -3.41 12.24
N VAL A 158 -7.47 -2.21 12.19
CA VAL A 158 -6.34 -1.79 13.04
C VAL A 158 -6.81 -1.46 14.46
N ARG A 159 -7.94 -0.77 14.62
CA ARG A 159 -8.45 -0.31 15.94
C ARG A 159 -8.39 -1.37 17.06
N PRO A 160 -8.83 -2.63 16.86
CA PRO A 160 -8.82 -3.65 17.92
C PRO A 160 -7.42 -4.13 18.32
N LYS A 161 -6.38 -3.75 17.57
CA LYS A 161 -4.98 -4.15 17.81
C LYS A 161 -4.17 -3.10 18.54
N LEU A 162 -4.73 -1.90 18.68
CA LEU A 162 -4.11 -0.81 19.42
C LEU A 162 -4.22 -1.01 20.93
N SER A 163 -3.34 -0.34 21.67
CA SER A 163 -3.34 -0.33 23.13
C SER A 163 -4.60 0.34 23.65
N GLN A 164 -5.37 -0.38 24.47
CA GLN A 164 -6.60 0.13 25.06
C GLN A 164 -6.33 1.39 25.88
N GLY A 165 -7.09 2.47 25.62
CA GLY A 165 -6.99 3.73 26.35
C GLY A 165 -5.74 4.56 26.06
N VAL A 166 -4.86 4.12 25.15
CA VAL A 166 -3.68 4.89 24.70
C VAL A 166 -3.68 5.08 23.19
N GLY A 167 -3.85 3.99 22.44
CA GLY A 167 -3.74 4.00 21.00
C GLY A 167 -4.91 4.71 20.33
N SER A 168 -4.61 5.52 19.32
CA SER A 168 -5.59 6.29 18.57
C SER A 168 -5.37 6.19 17.05
N ILE A 169 -6.44 6.41 16.28
CA ILE A 169 -6.39 6.46 14.82
C ILE A 169 -7.20 7.66 14.35
N GLU A 170 -6.54 8.56 13.63
CA GLU A 170 -7.18 9.63 12.88
C GLU A 170 -7.26 9.23 11.41
N VAL A 171 -8.47 9.29 10.84
CA VAL A 171 -8.73 8.87 9.45
C VAL A 171 -9.05 10.10 8.60
N PHE A 172 -8.35 10.24 7.48
CA PHE A 172 -8.52 11.30 6.50
C PHE A 172 -9.00 10.69 5.18
N GLU A 173 -10.33 10.62 5.01
CA GLU A 173 -10.96 9.95 3.86
C GLU A 173 -10.61 10.63 2.52
N ASN A 174 -10.58 11.97 2.50
CA ASN A 174 -10.30 12.74 1.30
C ASN A 174 -8.92 12.45 0.69
N THR A 175 -7.95 12.11 1.53
CA THR A 175 -6.56 11.83 1.12
C THR A 175 -6.23 10.33 1.14
N GLN A 176 -7.21 9.48 1.48
CA GLN A 176 -7.02 8.05 1.74
C GLN A 176 -5.83 7.77 2.69
N SER A 177 -5.69 8.59 3.73
CA SER A 177 -4.61 8.47 4.70
C SER A 177 -5.12 8.33 6.12
N MET A 178 -4.31 7.75 6.99
CA MET A 178 -4.58 7.67 8.42
C MET A 178 -3.29 7.89 9.20
N ILE A 179 -3.44 8.45 10.39
CA ILE A 179 -2.36 8.59 11.38
C ILE A 179 -2.73 7.69 12.54
N ILE A 180 -1.86 6.73 12.82
CA ILE A 180 -2.02 5.75 13.88
C ILE A 180 -1.02 6.11 14.97
N THR A 181 -1.45 6.35 16.20
CA THR A 181 -0.58 6.74 17.30
C THR A 181 -0.64 5.69 18.40
N ASP A 182 0.50 5.10 18.75
CA ASP A 182 0.60 4.04 19.76
C ASP A 182 2.07 3.77 20.12
N PHE A 183 2.31 2.76 20.95
CA PHE A 183 3.63 2.18 21.18
C PHE A 183 4.17 1.51 19.91
N ALA A 184 5.49 1.53 19.74
CA ALA A 184 6.16 1.07 18.51
C ALA A 184 5.85 -0.39 18.15
N ASP A 185 5.67 -1.28 19.13
CA ASP A 185 5.24 -2.67 18.92
C ASP A 185 3.86 -2.76 18.24
N ARG A 186 2.91 -1.94 18.70
CA ARG A 186 1.56 -1.86 18.13
C ARG A 186 1.54 -1.21 16.77
N LEU A 187 2.35 -0.19 16.55
CA LEU A 187 2.48 0.47 15.25
C LEU A 187 3.05 -0.47 14.18
N ARG A 188 4.03 -1.32 14.54
CA ARG A 188 4.53 -2.37 13.63
C ARG A 188 3.44 -3.38 13.28
N ALA A 189 2.68 -3.85 14.26
CA ALA A 189 1.54 -4.75 13.99
C ALA A 189 0.46 -4.07 13.13
N ALA A 190 0.19 -2.79 13.35
CA ALA A 190 -0.73 -2.00 12.54
C ALA A 190 -0.24 -1.87 11.08
N TRP A 191 1.07 -1.64 10.90
CA TRP A 191 1.71 -1.60 9.59
C TRP A 191 1.57 -2.92 8.84
N GLU A 192 1.75 -4.07 9.49
CA GLU A 192 1.56 -5.38 8.86
C GLU A 192 0.12 -5.56 8.34
N ILE A 193 -0.88 -5.10 9.10
CA ILE A 193 -2.29 -5.14 8.68
C ILE A 193 -2.54 -4.23 7.47
N VAL A 194 -1.94 -3.04 7.48
CA VAL A 194 -1.96 -2.10 6.35
C VAL A 194 -1.32 -2.72 5.11
N GLN A 195 -0.13 -3.30 5.25
CA GLN A 195 0.58 -3.95 4.16
C GLN A 195 -0.21 -5.15 3.62
N ALA A 196 -0.82 -5.96 4.47
CA ALA A 196 -1.69 -7.04 4.03
C ALA A 196 -2.93 -6.53 3.27
N ALA A 197 -3.41 -5.33 3.58
CA ALA A 197 -4.52 -4.70 2.87
C ALA A 197 -4.10 -4.10 1.52
N GLU A 198 -2.89 -3.53 1.41
CA GLU A 198 -2.38 -2.93 0.16
C GLU A 198 -1.77 -3.97 -0.79
N ASN A 199 -1.10 -4.98 -0.24
CA ASN A 199 -0.47 -6.08 -0.99
C ASN A 199 -1.41 -7.26 -1.18
N GLN A 200 -2.72 -7.03 -1.22
CA GLN A 200 -3.64 -8.09 -1.60
C GLN A 200 -3.18 -8.68 -2.93
N ALA A 201 -3.02 -10.00 -2.96
CA ALA A 201 -2.67 -10.74 -4.16
C ALA A 201 -3.57 -10.28 -5.30
N PRO A 202 -3.02 -10.08 -6.52
CA PRO A 202 -3.79 -9.60 -7.65
C PRO A 202 -5.08 -10.40 -7.76
N ARG A 203 -6.21 -9.72 -7.56
CA ARG A 203 -7.51 -10.39 -7.58
C ARG A 203 -7.90 -10.59 -9.04
N ASP A 204 -8.63 -11.67 -9.28
CA ASP A 204 -9.20 -11.95 -10.60
C ASP A 204 -10.07 -10.79 -11.11
N ASP A 205 -10.73 -10.06 -10.19
CA ASP A 205 -11.54 -8.87 -10.48
C ASP A 205 -10.76 -7.56 -10.71
N ASP A 206 -9.44 -7.53 -10.55
CA ASP A 206 -8.66 -6.30 -10.71
C ASP A 206 -8.71 -5.81 -12.16
N LEU A 207 -8.95 -4.50 -12.35
CA LEU A 207 -8.85 -3.89 -13.67
C LEU A 207 -7.39 -3.78 -14.10
N VAL A 208 -7.04 -4.46 -15.18
CA VAL A 208 -5.69 -4.46 -15.76
C VAL A 208 -5.73 -3.99 -17.21
N VAL A 209 -4.59 -3.53 -17.71
CA VAL A 209 -4.36 -3.25 -19.12
C VAL A 209 -3.16 -4.06 -19.57
N GLU A 210 -3.34 -4.93 -20.56
CA GLU A 210 -2.31 -5.80 -21.10
C GLU A 210 -2.08 -5.52 -22.58
N THR A 211 -0.83 -5.70 -23.03
CA THR A 211 -0.44 -5.57 -24.43
C THR A 211 -0.34 -6.94 -25.08
N TYR A 212 -0.85 -7.06 -26.31
CA TYR A 212 -0.69 -8.24 -27.13
C TYR A 212 -0.15 -7.86 -28.52
N VAL A 213 1.02 -8.37 -28.86
CA VAL A 213 1.64 -8.17 -30.18
C VAL A 213 1.17 -9.28 -31.11
N VAL A 214 0.48 -8.91 -32.19
CA VAL A 214 -0.05 -9.87 -33.17
C VAL A 214 1.05 -10.31 -34.11
N LYS A 215 1.21 -11.63 -34.27
CA LYS A 215 2.25 -12.22 -35.13
C LYS A 215 1.71 -12.59 -36.51
N ASN A 216 0.47 -13.08 -36.59
CA ASN A 216 -0.12 -13.69 -37.78
C ASN A 216 -1.29 -12.86 -38.34
N GLY A 217 -1.00 -11.61 -38.72
CA GLY A 217 -1.95 -10.72 -39.38
C GLY A 217 -2.02 -9.33 -38.75
N VAL A 218 -3.12 -8.63 -39.02
CA VAL A 218 -3.33 -7.23 -38.58
C VAL A 218 -4.07 -7.19 -37.24
N ALA A 219 -3.55 -6.41 -36.29
CA ALA A 219 -4.11 -6.26 -34.96
C ALA A 219 -5.59 -5.89 -34.93
N ASP A 220 -6.07 -5.07 -35.87
CA ASP A 220 -7.50 -4.74 -35.98
C ASP A 220 -8.38 -5.94 -36.35
N ARG A 221 -7.87 -6.91 -37.14
CA ARG A 221 -8.61 -8.15 -37.42
C ARG A 221 -8.77 -9.00 -36.17
N PHE A 222 -7.72 -9.10 -35.36
CA PHE A 222 -7.76 -9.80 -34.09
C PHE A 222 -8.69 -9.09 -33.10
N ARG A 223 -8.68 -7.75 -33.04
CA ARG A 223 -9.64 -6.97 -32.26
C ARG A 223 -11.08 -7.33 -32.65
N ALA A 224 -11.41 -7.23 -33.94
CA ALA A 224 -12.75 -7.47 -34.45
C ALA A 224 -13.18 -8.93 -34.26
N GLY A 225 -12.25 -9.89 -34.44
CA GLY A 225 -12.48 -11.30 -34.16
C GLY A 225 -12.82 -11.55 -32.69
N MET A 226 -12.05 -10.97 -31.77
CA MET A 226 -12.30 -11.09 -30.33
C MET A 226 -13.61 -10.45 -29.90
N GLU A 227 -13.98 -9.29 -30.46
CA GLU A 227 -15.28 -8.66 -30.17
C GLU A 227 -16.46 -9.55 -30.61
N ARG A 228 -16.33 -10.28 -31.73
CA ARG A 228 -17.36 -11.23 -32.18
C ARG A 228 -17.41 -12.50 -31.34
N LEU A 229 -16.27 -12.94 -30.81
CA LEU A 229 -16.16 -14.10 -29.91
C LEU A 229 -16.42 -13.72 -28.45
N ARG A 230 -16.87 -12.50 -28.15
CA ARG A 230 -17.17 -12.06 -26.79
C ARG A 230 -18.24 -12.95 -26.18
N GLU A 231 -17.92 -13.53 -25.02
CA GLU A 231 -18.86 -14.35 -24.27
C GLU A 231 -19.79 -13.46 -23.44
N GLY A 232 -21.02 -13.92 -23.19
CA GLY A 232 -21.98 -13.16 -22.39
C GLY A 232 -21.48 -12.92 -20.97
N GLY A 233 -21.41 -11.65 -20.57
CA GLY A 233 -20.95 -11.23 -19.24
C GLY A 233 -19.53 -10.67 -19.20
N GLU A 234 -18.76 -10.77 -20.29
CA GLU A 234 -17.43 -10.18 -20.39
C GLU A 234 -17.51 -8.65 -20.61
N ASN A 235 -16.74 -7.88 -19.82
CA ASN A 235 -16.73 -6.39 -19.89
C ASN A 235 -15.37 -5.78 -20.27
N TRP A 236 -14.53 -6.51 -21.00
CA TRP A 236 -13.24 -6.02 -21.49
C TRP A 236 -13.39 -5.09 -22.71
N LYS A 237 -12.39 -4.24 -22.95
CA LYS A 237 -12.25 -3.35 -24.12
C LYS A 237 -10.89 -3.52 -24.76
N ALA A 238 -10.83 -3.56 -26.09
CA ALA A 238 -9.58 -3.60 -26.83
C ALA A 238 -9.42 -2.37 -27.75
N THR A 239 -8.24 -1.75 -27.73
CA THR A 239 -7.81 -0.71 -28.67
C THR A 239 -6.59 -1.18 -29.46
N VAL A 240 -6.42 -0.66 -30.68
CA VAL A 240 -5.34 -1.08 -31.59
C VAL A 240 -4.39 0.09 -31.78
N ASN A 241 -3.10 -0.20 -31.74
CA ASN A 241 -2.07 0.69 -32.25
C ASN A 241 -1.54 0.11 -33.56
N GLU A 242 -1.99 0.71 -34.66
CA GLU A 242 -1.71 0.27 -36.04
C GLU A 242 -0.22 0.36 -36.38
N ASN A 243 0.48 1.37 -35.87
CA ASN A 243 1.90 1.62 -36.17
C ASN A 243 2.81 0.48 -35.70
N SER A 244 2.40 -0.22 -34.65
CA SER A 244 3.20 -1.27 -34.00
C SER A 244 2.47 -2.61 -33.93
N ASN A 245 1.39 -2.76 -34.72
CA ASN A 245 0.57 -3.97 -34.82
C ASN A 245 0.22 -4.62 -33.46
N LEU A 246 -0.17 -3.80 -32.47
CA LEU A 246 -0.45 -4.25 -31.11
C LEU A 246 -1.87 -3.93 -30.65
N LEU A 247 -2.38 -4.82 -29.80
CA LEU A 247 -3.64 -4.70 -29.10
C LEU A 247 -3.38 -4.31 -27.66
N LEU A 248 -4.11 -3.30 -27.19
CA LEU A 248 -4.19 -2.93 -25.78
C LEU A 248 -5.54 -3.42 -25.26
N ILE A 249 -5.53 -4.30 -24.27
CA ILE A 249 -6.74 -4.95 -23.76
C ILE A 249 -6.90 -4.53 -22.31
N SER A 250 -8.04 -3.95 -21.99
CA SER A 250 -8.37 -3.46 -20.65
C SER A 250 -9.62 -4.16 -20.13
N GLY A 251 -9.61 -4.57 -18.86
CA GLY A 251 -10.73 -5.31 -18.27
C GLY A 251 -10.33 -5.95 -16.95
N ARG A 252 -11.19 -6.82 -16.40
CA ARG A 252 -10.81 -7.61 -15.22
C ARG A 252 -9.69 -8.58 -15.56
N ARG A 253 -8.82 -8.89 -14.61
CA ARG A 253 -7.61 -9.71 -14.82
C ARG A 253 -7.94 -11.10 -15.35
N ASP A 254 -8.97 -11.74 -14.82
CA ASP A 254 -9.43 -13.05 -15.29
C ASP A 254 -9.97 -13.00 -16.72
N GLU A 255 -10.78 -11.99 -17.04
CA GLU A 255 -11.30 -11.72 -18.38
C GLU A 255 -10.18 -11.46 -19.36
N VAL A 256 -9.26 -10.56 -19.03
CA VAL A 256 -8.11 -10.21 -19.87
C VAL A 256 -7.23 -11.44 -20.09
N SER A 257 -7.03 -12.29 -19.08
CA SER A 257 -6.27 -13.54 -19.22
C SER A 257 -6.95 -14.53 -20.18
N ARG A 258 -8.29 -14.68 -20.11
CA ARG A 258 -9.06 -15.50 -21.05
C ARG A 258 -9.01 -14.95 -22.47
N VAL A 259 -9.13 -13.63 -22.63
CA VAL A 259 -9.00 -12.95 -23.93
C VAL A 259 -7.62 -13.17 -24.52
N LEU A 260 -6.55 -13.00 -23.73
CA LEU A 260 -5.17 -13.26 -24.17
C LEU A 260 -4.95 -14.72 -24.56
N ALA A 261 -5.51 -15.69 -23.82
CA ALA A 261 -5.42 -17.09 -24.18
C ALA A 261 -6.11 -17.39 -25.52
N ARG A 262 -7.31 -16.83 -25.75
CA ARG A 262 -8.03 -16.95 -27.03
C ARG A 262 -7.26 -16.26 -28.18
N LEU A 263 -6.69 -15.09 -27.93
CA LEU A 263 -5.82 -14.40 -28.90
C LEU A 263 -4.61 -15.25 -29.29
N ARG A 264 -3.93 -15.87 -28.31
CA ARG A 264 -2.80 -16.77 -28.58
C ARG A 264 -3.20 -17.97 -29.41
N GLN A 265 -4.41 -18.51 -29.22
CA GLN A 265 -4.94 -19.62 -30.04
C GLN A 265 -5.27 -19.17 -31.46
N LEU A 266 -5.84 -17.97 -31.65
CA LEU A 266 -6.06 -17.41 -32.98
C LEU A 266 -4.75 -17.08 -33.69
N ASP A 267 -3.74 -16.69 -32.93
CA ASP A 267 -2.42 -16.29 -33.41
C ASP A 267 -1.41 -17.45 -33.41
N SER A 268 -1.85 -18.70 -33.20
CA SER A 268 -0.96 -19.87 -33.09
C SER A 268 -0.53 -20.48 -34.42
N GLY A 269 -0.88 -19.86 -35.56
CA GLY A 269 -0.36 -20.27 -36.86
C GLY A 269 1.16 -20.08 -36.95
N GLU A 270 1.82 -20.85 -37.82
CA GLU A 270 3.21 -20.51 -38.19
C GLU A 270 3.22 -19.08 -38.77
N PRO A 271 4.20 -18.22 -38.37
CA PRO A 271 4.40 -16.90 -38.97
C PRO A 271 4.40 -17.03 -40.48
N ASP A 272 3.38 -16.55 -41.18
CA ASP A 272 3.32 -16.64 -42.63
C ASP A 272 4.51 -15.86 -43.20
N PRO A 273 5.52 -16.53 -43.78
CA PRO A 273 6.70 -15.86 -44.31
C PRO A 273 6.37 -15.00 -45.54
N ASN A 274 5.14 -15.09 -46.07
CA ASN A 274 4.66 -14.28 -47.20
C ASN A 274 3.82 -13.06 -46.79
N PHE A 275 3.68 -12.75 -45.48
CA PHE A 275 3.07 -11.50 -45.04
C PHE A 275 4.07 -10.33 -45.21
N GLU A 276 4.47 -10.08 -46.46
CA GLU A 276 4.99 -8.80 -46.91
C GLU A 276 3.81 -8.03 -47.52
N GLU A 277 3.52 -6.84 -46.99
CA GLU A 277 2.53 -5.95 -47.59
C GLU A 277 2.98 -5.59 -49.00
N SER A 278 2.26 -6.12 -50.00
CA SER A 278 2.65 -6.04 -51.40
C SER A 278 1.65 -5.16 -52.15
N THR A 279 2.19 -4.26 -52.97
CA THR A 279 1.39 -3.48 -53.90
C THR A 279 1.61 -4.04 -55.31
N GLY A 280 0.56 -4.63 -55.87
CA GLY A 280 0.56 -5.20 -57.20
C GLY A 280 -0.36 -4.43 -58.16
N THR A 281 -0.01 -4.41 -59.44
CA THR A 281 -0.92 -3.97 -60.50
C THR A 281 -1.38 -5.16 -61.33
N ILE A 282 -2.66 -5.22 -61.64
CA ILE A 282 -3.29 -6.23 -62.49
C ILE A 282 -3.77 -5.51 -63.76
N LYS A 283 -3.24 -5.90 -64.92
CA LYS A 283 -3.63 -5.32 -66.22
C LYS A 283 -4.88 -6.04 -66.75
N LEU A 284 -5.85 -5.27 -67.21
CA LEU A 284 -7.09 -5.76 -67.81
C LEU A 284 -7.02 -5.68 -69.34
N ILE A 285 -7.62 -6.65 -70.02
CA ILE A 285 -7.62 -6.78 -71.48
C ILE A 285 -9.01 -6.44 -72.05
N PHE A 286 -10.08 -7.00 -71.49
CA PHE A 286 -11.45 -6.90 -72.01
C PHE A 286 -12.41 -6.22 -71.02
N LEU A 287 -12.25 -6.44 -69.72
CA LEU A 287 -13.08 -5.89 -68.66
C LEU A 287 -12.81 -4.39 -68.41
N LYS A 288 -13.80 -3.67 -67.87
CA LYS A 288 -13.62 -2.31 -67.38
C LYS A 288 -13.05 -2.33 -65.95
N PRO A 289 -12.10 -1.45 -65.60
CA PRO A 289 -11.55 -1.36 -64.25
C PRO A 289 -12.61 -1.19 -63.15
N SER A 290 -13.65 -0.38 -63.36
CA SER A 290 -14.78 -0.25 -62.44
C SER A 290 -15.43 -1.59 -62.05
N ASP A 291 -15.64 -2.46 -63.03
CA ASP A 291 -16.37 -3.72 -62.86
C ASP A 291 -15.47 -4.78 -62.19
N ALA A 292 -14.18 -4.75 -62.53
CA ALA A 292 -13.16 -5.55 -61.86
C ALA A 292 -13.02 -5.17 -60.38
N VAL A 293 -13.00 -3.87 -60.07
CA VAL A 293 -12.92 -3.36 -58.70
C VAL A 293 -14.16 -3.77 -57.90
N ALA A 294 -15.36 -3.62 -58.46
CA ALA A 294 -16.60 -4.02 -57.78
C ALA A 294 -16.62 -5.52 -57.46
N THR A 295 -16.22 -6.35 -58.42
CA THR A 295 -16.18 -7.81 -58.25
C THR A 295 -15.15 -8.24 -57.21
N LEU A 296 -13.94 -7.66 -57.26
CA LEU A 296 -12.90 -7.96 -56.27
C LEU A 296 -13.29 -7.46 -54.88
N ARG A 297 -13.91 -6.29 -54.76
CA ARG A 297 -14.44 -5.81 -53.47
C ARG A 297 -15.47 -6.78 -52.92
N GLN A 298 -16.44 -7.20 -53.73
CA GLN A 298 -17.45 -8.16 -53.30
C GLN A 298 -16.86 -9.50 -52.85
N MET A 299 -15.87 -10.01 -53.58
CA MET A 299 -15.13 -11.23 -53.23
C MET A 299 -14.45 -11.10 -51.86
N PHE A 300 -13.67 -10.03 -51.64
CA PHE A 300 -12.91 -9.85 -50.40
C PHE A 300 -13.75 -9.32 -49.22
N GLU A 301 -14.88 -8.64 -49.49
CA GLU A 301 -15.88 -8.27 -48.48
C GLU A 301 -16.60 -9.52 -47.94
N SER A 302 -16.86 -10.52 -48.80
CA SER A 302 -17.52 -11.77 -48.38
C SER A 302 -16.62 -12.70 -47.55
N GLU A 303 -15.30 -12.51 -47.59
CA GLU A 303 -14.32 -13.42 -46.99
C GLU A 303 -13.55 -12.84 -45.79
N LEU A 304 -14.13 -11.93 -45.00
CA LEU A 304 -13.50 -11.35 -43.80
C LEU A 304 -12.20 -10.55 -44.06
N ALA A 305 -11.83 -10.29 -45.31
CA ALA A 305 -10.58 -9.62 -45.70
C ALA A 305 -10.68 -8.09 -45.83
N SER A 306 -11.85 -7.50 -45.57
CA SER A 306 -12.20 -6.12 -45.96
C SER A 306 -11.37 -5.00 -45.30
N GLY A 307 -10.66 -5.28 -44.21
CA GLY A 307 -9.92 -4.25 -43.46
C GLY A 307 -8.52 -3.91 -43.97
N SER A 308 -7.90 -4.75 -44.82
CA SER A 308 -6.48 -4.60 -45.20
C SER A 308 -6.22 -4.67 -46.71
N VAL A 309 -7.27 -4.80 -47.51
CA VAL A 309 -7.17 -4.90 -48.97
C VAL A 309 -7.68 -3.61 -49.59
N GLN A 310 -6.78 -2.83 -50.19
CA GLN A 310 -7.16 -1.63 -50.94
C GLN A 310 -7.18 -1.94 -52.43
N ILE A 311 -8.33 -1.68 -53.07
CA ILE A 311 -8.56 -1.95 -54.49
C ILE A 311 -8.98 -0.65 -55.16
N GLY A 312 -8.17 -0.21 -56.13
CA GLY A 312 -8.40 0.98 -56.94
C GLY A 312 -8.33 0.68 -58.43
N GLY A 313 -9.20 1.28 -59.22
CA GLY A 313 -9.19 1.16 -60.69
C GLY A 313 -8.53 2.37 -61.35
N PHE A 314 -7.66 2.13 -62.32
CA PHE A 314 -7.11 3.16 -63.21
C PHE A 314 -7.68 2.98 -64.61
N GLU A 315 -8.69 3.81 -64.92
CA GLU A 315 -9.44 3.75 -66.19
C GLU A 315 -8.56 4.01 -67.42
N ARG A 316 -7.68 5.03 -67.35
CA ARG A 316 -6.82 5.41 -68.49
C ARG A 316 -5.86 4.31 -68.93
N ASP A 317 -5.35 3.53 -67.98
CA ASP A 317 -4.34 2.48 -68.22
C ASP A 317 -4.94 1.07 -68.29
N ARG A 318 -6.25 0.93 -68.05
CA ARG A 318 -6.97 -0.35 -67.89
C ARG A 318 -6.28 -1.27 -66.88
N LYS A 319 -6.03 -0.77 -65.67
CA LYS A 319 -5.38 -1.51 -64.58
C LYS A 319 -6.18 -1.45 -63.29
N VAL A 320 -6.02 -2.46 -62.45
CA VAL A 320 -6.42 -2.46 -61.05
C VAL A 320 -5.17 -2.42 -60.19
N VAL A 321 -5.10 -1.49 -59.26
CA VAL A 321 -4.09 -1.46 -58.20
C VAL A 321 -4.65 -2.21 -57.01
N PHE A 322 -3.89 -3.19 -56.54
CA PHE A 322 -4.22 -4.02 -55.40
C PHE A 322 -3.13 -3.86 -54.35
N ARG A 323 -3.52 -3.55 -53.13
CA ARG A 323 -2.62 -3.51 -51.97
C ARG A 323 -3.15 -4.49 -50.93
N GLY A 324 -2.35 -5.47 -50.56
CA GLY A 324 -2.72 -6.54 -49.64
C GLY A 324 -1.59 -7.56 -49.48
N SER A 325 -1.91 -8.76 -48.98
CA SER A 325 -0.91 -9.85 -48.92
C SER A 325 -0.58 -10.36 -50.33
N ASN A 326 0.62 -10.94 -50.52
CA ASN A 326 0.99 -11.59 -51.78
C ASN A 326 0.04 -12.76 -52.13
N TYR A 327 -0.45 -13.47 -51.12
CA TYR A 327 -1.46 -14.52 -51.30
C TYR A 327 -2.77 -13.97 -51.87
N ASP A 328 -3.27 -12.87 -51.30
CA ASP A 328 -4.50 -12.23 -51.78
C ASP A 328 -4.31 -11.61 -53.17
N LEU A 329 -3.11 -11.10 -53.48
CA LEU A 329 -2.78 -10.59 -54.81
C LEU A 329 -2.84 -11.69 -55.87
N GLU A 330 -2.31 -12.89 -55.60
CA GLU A 330 -2.39 -14.02 -56.53
C GLU A 330 -3.84 -14.51 -56.71
N ARG A 331 -4.63 -14.53 -55.63
CA ARG A 331 -6.06 -14.82 -55.71
C ARG A 331 -6.82 -13.78 -56.54
N ALA A 332 -6.52 -12.49 -56.35
CA ALA A 332 -7.09 -11.41 -57.14
C ALA A 332 -6.71 -11.53 -58.63
N ARG A 333 -5.47 -11.91 -58.95
CA ARG A 333 -5.03 -12.19 -60.33
C ARG A 333 -5.81 -13.33 -60.96
N ALA A 334 -6.00 -14.43 -60.23
CA ALA A 334 -6.76 -15.58 -60.70
C ALA A 334 -8.25 -15.21 -60.94
N ALA A 335 -8.87 -14.48 -60.01
CA ALA A 335 -10.25 -14.03 -60.12
C ALA A 335 -10.44 -13.10 -61.33
N VAL A 336 -9.56 -12.09 -61.48
CA VAL A 336 -9.59 -11.18 -62.64
C VAL A 336 -9.42 -11.94 -63.95
N LYS A 337 -8.49 -12.90 -64.01
CA LYS A 337 -8.28 -13.72 -65.23
C LYS A 337 -9.52 -14.54 -65.60
N ALA A 338 -10.30 -15.00 -64.63
CA ALA A 338 -11.52 -15.76 -64.87
C ALA A 338 -12.68 -14.91 -65.41
N ILE A 339 -12.75 -13.63 -65.04
CA ILE A 339 -13.81 -12.70 -65.47
C ILE A 339 -13.42 -11.83 -66.67
N ASP A 340 -12.11 -11.63 -66.90
CA ASP A 340 -11.55 -10.84 -68.01
C ASP A 340 -11.42 -11.67 -69.29
N THR A 341 -12.53 -12.27 -69.72
CA THR A 341 -12.60 -13.11 -70.92
C THR A 341 -13.13 -12.33 -72.11
N LYS A 342 -12.68 -12.69 -73.32
CA LYS A 342 -13.13 -12.08 -74.58
C LYS A 342 -14.65 -12.27 -74.75
N PRO A 343 -15.44 -11.22 -75.04
CA PRO A 343 -16.87 -11.37 -75.24
C PRO A 343 -17.14 -12.26 -76.45
N GLU A 344 -18.01 -13.26 -76.27
CA GLU A 344 -18.53 -14.07 -77.38
C GLU A 344 -19.28 -13.14 -78.35
N LYS A 345 -18.89 -13.15 -79.63
CA LYS A 345 -19.59 -12.40 -80.68
C LYS A 345 -21.01 -12.95 -80.78
N LYS A 346 -22.01 -12.17 -80.36
CA LYS A 346 -23.39 -12.36 -80.79
C LYS A 346 -23.58 -11.84 -82.21
#